data_AF-A0A352NM86-F1
#
_entry.id   AF-A0A352NM86-F1
#
_cell.length_a   1.000
_cell.length_b   1.000
_cell.length_c   1.000
_cell.angle_alpha   90.00
_cell.angle_beta   90.00
_cell.angle_gamma   90.00
#
_symmetry.space_group_name_H-M   'P 1'
#
loop_
_entity.id
_entity.type
_entity.pdbx_description
1 polymer ?
#
loop_
_entity_poly.entity_id
_entity_poly.type
_entity_poly.pdbx_seq_one_letter_code
_entity_poly.pdbx_strand_id
1 'polypeptide(L)' 'NGLDIPNVNTLIVKESGMMGLAQLYQLRGRVGRSNRVAYAYFTYRKDRVLGEAAEKRLAAIREFTELGSGFKIAMR' A
#
# COMPACT_ATOMS: atom_id res chain seq x y z
N ASN A 1 12.14 6.19 11.69
CA ASN A 1 11.20 6.70 12.72
C ASN A 1 9.82 6.84 12.13
N GLY A 2 8.93 5.88 12.38
CA GLY A 2 7.54 5.93 11.91
C GLY A 2 6.66 6.56 12.98
N LEU A 3 5.81 7.51 12.58
CA LEU A 3 4.74 8.02 13.44
C LEU A 3 3.71 6.89 13.63
N ASP A 4 3.55 6.43 14.86
CA ASP A 4 2.51 5.47 15.24
C ASP A 4 1.30 6.24 15.74
N ILE A 5 0.27 6.35 14.90
CA ILE A 5 -0.97 7.04 15.23
C ILE A 5 -2.11 6.03 15.03
N PRO A 6 -2.56 5.35 16.11
CA PRO A 6 -3.51 4.23 16.03
C PRO A 6 -4.82 4.56 15.32
N ASN A 7 -5.25 5.83 15.37
CA ASN A 7 -6.52 6.29 14.79
C ASN A 7 -6.43 6.64 13.29
N VAL A 8 -5.25 6.58 12.67
CA VAL A 8 -5.14 6.83 11.23
C VAL A 8 -5.69 5.63 10.46
N ASN A 9 -6.74 5.89 9.68
CA ASN A 9 -7.42 4.89 8.85
C ASN A 9 -7.28 5.16 7.34
N THR A 10 -6.68 6.27 6.94
CA THR A 10 -6.58 6.66 5.52
C THR A 10 -5.17 7.13 5.22
N LEU A 11 -4.56 6.54 4.19
CA LEU A 11 -3.27 6.94 3.64
C LEU A 11 -3.46 7.39 2.19
N ILE A 12 -2.87 8.52 1.83
CA ILE A 12 -2.80 8.99 0.44
C ILE A 12 -1.34 9.22 0.10
N VAL A 13 -0.80 8.45 -0.84
CA VAL A 13 0.57 8.54 -1.32
C VAL A 13 0.54 9.14 -2.72
N LYS A 14 1.06 10.36 -2.85
CA LYS A 14 1.22 11.03 -4.15
C LYS A 14 2.43 10.51 -4.89
N GLU A 15 2.32 10.45 -6.22
CA GLU A 15 3.37 10.01 -7.14
C GLU A 15 3.99 8.66 -6.78
N SER A 16 3.16 7.71 -6.36
CA SER A 16 3.57 6.39 -5.85
C SER A 16 4.41 5.57 -6.83
N GLY A 17 4.29 5.82 -8.14
CA GLY A 17 5.11 5.18 -9.18
C GLY A 17 6.62 5.47 -9.05
N MET A 18 6.99 6.55 -8.37
CA MET A 18 8.39 6.92 -8.11
C MET A 18 8.99 6.17 -6.90
N MET A 19 8.16 5.46 -6.11
CA MET A 19 8.59 4.79 -4.88
C MET A 19 8.86 3.31 -5.11
N GLY A 20 9.84 2.75 -4.41
CA GLY A 20 10.14 1.32 -4.42
C GLY A 20 9.03 0.50 -3.75
N LEU A 21 8.90 -0.79 -4.12
CA LEU A 21 7.84 -1.66 -3.62
C LEU A 21 7.86 -1.76 -2.09
N ALA A 22 9.05 -1.97 -1.52
CA ALA A 22 9.25 -2.03 -0.08
C ALA A 22 8.79 -0.76 0.64
N GLN A 23 9.00 0.42 0.05
CA GLN A 23 8.55 1.69 0.65
C GLN A 23 7.02 1.80 0.65
N LEU A 24 6.36 1.39 -0.43
CA LEU A 24 4.90 1.37 -0.53
C LEU A 24 4.29 0.42 0.52
N TYR A 25 4.90 -0.76 0.73
CA TYR A 25 4.52 -1.68 1.79
C TYR A 25 4.66 -1.08 3.19
N GLN A 26 5.81 -0.47 3.47
CA GLN A 26 6.08 0.15 4.76
C GLN A 26 5.11 1.31 5.04
N LEU A 27 4.71 2.09 4.03
CA LEU A 27 3.69 3.12 4.18
C LEU A 27 2.30 2.51 4.42
N ARG A 28 1.90 1.51 3.62
CA ARG A 28 0.62 0.82 3.77
C ARG A 28 0.43 0.24 5.18
N GLY A 29 1.48 -0.32 5.77
CA GLY A 29 1.46 -0.89 7.12
C GLY A 29 1.33 0.13 8.26
N ARG A 30 1.28 1.43 7.96
CA ARG A 30 1.06 2.50 8.96
C ARG A 30 -0.42 2.82 9.20
N VAL A 31 -1.33 2.25 8.41
CA VAL A 31 -2.79 2.40 8.58
C VAL A 31 -3.45 1.03 8.80
N GLY A 32 -4.65 1.03 9.37
CA GLY A 32 -5.39 -0.22 9.62
C GLY A 32 -4.96 -0.95 10.89
N ARG A 33 -4.49 -0.21 11.90
CA ARG A 33 -4.16 -0.74 13.25
C ARG A 33 -5.36 -0.79 14.20
N SER A 34 -6.54 -0.36 13.74
CA SER A 34 -7.80 -0.42 14.49
C SER A 34 -8.71 -1.51 13.92
N ASN A 35 -9.85 -1.75 14.56
CA ASN A 35 -10.90 -2.66 14.06
C ASN A 35 -11.70 -2.10 12.88
N ARG A 36 -11.37 -0.90 12.39
CA ARG A 36 -12.04 -0.25 11.26
C ARG A 36 -11.28 -0.52 9.98
N VAL A 37 -12.02 -0.74 8.89
CA VAL A 37 -11.43 -0.81 7.54
C VAL A 37 -10.62 0.46 7.28
N ALA A 38 -9.38 0.28 6.85
CA ALA A 38 -8.50 1.35 6.45
C ALA A 38 -8.30 1.35 4.93
N TYR A 39 -8.00 2.53 4.39
CA TYR A 39 -7.83 2.76 2.96
C TYR A 39 -6.44 3.31 2.68
N ALA A 40 -5.81 2.81 1.61
CA ALA A 40 -4.55 3.34 1.10
C ALA A 40 -4.69 3.66 -0.39
N TYR A 41 -4.56 4.94 -0.73
CA TYR A 41 -4.63 5.44 -2.10
C TYR A 41 -3.22 5.72 -2.61
N PHE A 42 -2.81 5.00 -3.63
CA PHE A 42 -1.55 5.22 -4.35
C PHE A 42 -1.86 5.96 -5.64
N THR A 43 -1.49 7.24 -5.71
CA THR A 43 -1.85 8.12 -6.83
C THR A 43 -0.66 8.42 -7.71
N TYR A 44 -0.95 8.64 -8.99
CA TYR A 44 0.01 9.09 -9.99
C TYR A 44 -0.66 10.11 -10.90
N ARG A 45 0.15 10.87 -11.62
CA ARG A 45 -0.32 11.91 -12.54
C ARG A 45 -1.03 11.29 -13.75
N LYS A 46 -2.25 11.76 -14.05
CA LYS A 46 -3.06 11.26 -15.17
C LYS A 46 -2.40 11.48 -16.54
N ASP A 47 -1.64 12.56 -16.67
CA ASP A 47 -0.94 12.95 -17.89
C ASP A 47 0.42 12.24 -18.08
N ARG A 48 0.83 11.40 -17.12
CA ARG A 48 2.10 10.69 -17.17
C ARG A 48 1.88 9.23 -17.52
N VAL A 49 2.55 8.77 -18.58
CA VAL A 49 2.67 7.35 -18.89
C VAL A 49 3.51 6.69 -17.80
N LEU A 50 2.97 5.66 -17.15
CA LEU A 50 3.73 4.86 -16.20
C LEU A 50 4.67 3.94 -16.98
N GLY A 51 5.92 3.83 -16.51
CA GLY A 51 6.81 2.79 -17.02
C GLY A 51 6.30 1.41 -16.59
N GLU A 52 6.54 0.39 -17.40
CA GLU A 52 6.11 -1.00 -17.14
C GLU A 52 6.50 -1.49 -15.73
N ALA A 53 7.72 -1.15 -15.28
CA ALA A 53 8.19 -1.51 -13.94
C ALA A 53 7.39 -0.81 -12.81
N ALA A 54 6.92 0.41 -13.03
CA ALA A 54 6.07 1.13 -12.09
C ALA A 54 4.65 0.56 -12.08
N GLU A 55 4.10 0.22 -13.26
CA GLU A 55 2.80 -0.45 -13.37
C GLU A 55 2.78 -1.79 -12.66
N LYS A 56 3.74 -2.68 -12.94
CA LYS A 56 3.87 -3.98 -12.26
C LYS A 56 3.95 -3.84 -10.75
N ARG A 57 4.68 -2.82 -10.27
CA ARG A 57 4.82 -2.53 -8.84
C ARG A 57 3.51 -2.07 -8.21
N LEU A 58 2.80 -1.14 -8.86
CA LEU A 58 1.51 -0.61 -8.40
C LEU A 58 0.40 -1.67 -8.48
N ALA A 59 0.45 -2.56 -9.47
CA ALA A 59 -0.41 -3.74 -9.57
C ALA A 59 -0.13 -4.71 -8.41
N ALA A 60 1.14 -5.06 -8.17
CA ALA A 60 1.52 -5.94 -7.07
C ALA A 60 0.99 -5.43 -5.72
N ILE A 61 1.27 -4.17 -5.34
CA ILE A 61 0.82 -3.64 -4.04
C ILE A 61 -0.71 -3.66 -3.88
N ARG A 62 -1.47 -3.57 -4.99
CA ARG A 62 -2.92 -3.69 -5.03
C ARG A 62 -3.38 -5.16 -4.89
N GLU A 63 -2.72 -6.12 -5.52
CA GLU A 63 -3.10 -7.55 -5.40
C GLU A 63 -2.86 -8.09 -3.99
N PHE A 64 -1.81 -7.61 -3.31
CA PHE A 64 -1.51 -7.98 -1.93
C PHE A 64 -2.44 -7.31 -0.89
N THR A 65 -3.61 -6.80 -1.29
CA THR A 65 -4.67 -6.31 -0.38
C THR A 65 -5.67 -7.37 0.01
N GLU A 66 -5.69 -8.54 -0.64
CA GLU A 66 -6.59 -9.62 -0.22
C GLU A 66 -6.21 -10.12 1.18
N LEU A 67 -7.18 -10.02 2.08
CA LEU A 67 -7.15 -10.56 3.42
C LEU A 67 -6.92 -12.07 3.31
N GLY A 68 -5.70 -12.54 3.61
CA GLY A 68 -5.45 -13.97 3.73
C GLY A 68 -4.12 -14.50 3.18
N SER A 69 -3.27 -13.70 2.54
CA SER A 69 -1.94 -14.22 2.14
C SER A 69 -1.06 -14.55 3.35
N GLY A 70 -1.07 -13.72 4.41
CA GLY A 70 -0.43 -14.02 5.69
C GLY A 70 -1.17 -15.06 6.54
N PHE A 71 -2.52 -15.06 6.48
CA PHE A 71 -3.35 -16.01 7.22
C PHE A 71 -3.26 -17.44 6.67
N LYS A 72 -3.16 -17.60 5.34
CA LYS A 72 -2.93 -18.90 4.68
C LYS A 72 -1.54 -19.46 4.96
N ILE A 73 -0.53 -18.61 5.17
CA ILE A 73 0.83 -19.05 5.54
C ILE A 73 0.88 -19.51 7.01
N ALA A 74 0.11 -18.87 7.90
CA ALA A 74 0.04 -19.27 9.31
C ALA A 74 -0.82 -20.53 9.57
N MET A 75 -1.66 -20.93 8.61
CA MET A 75 -2.54 -22.11 8.68
C MET A 75 -1.91 -23.36 8.03
N ARG A 76 -0.64 -23.31 7.62
CA ARG A 76 0.12 -24.44 7.09
C ARG A 76 1.17 -24.92 8.09
#